data_AF-B9K1Y3-F1
#
_entry.id   AF-B9K1Y3-F1
#
_cell.length_a   1.000
_cell.length_b   1.000
_cell.length_c   1.000
_cell.angle_alpha   90.00
_cell.angle_beta   90.00
_cell.angle_gamma   90.00
#
_symmetry.space_group_name_H-M   'P 1'
#
loop_
_entity.id
_entity.type
_entity.pdbx_description
1 polymer ?
#
loop_
_entity_poly.entity_id
_entity_poly.type
_entity_poly.pdbx_seq_one_letter_code
_entity_poly.pdbx_strand_id
1 'polypeptide(L)'
;MPAKDVAESYCHKITDPLDVLSQRVSDASHLRENHIWDAVRAIPMLAACRSNPRLYSRLCALTAAGAIFDAVLMLAANANPEIEIRNLQCALGRWSCRIAVLREGEPDQMLSATHCDRAAAILSVLIVVARSRASA
;
A
#
# COMPACT_ATOMS: atom_id res chain seq x y z
N MET A 1 -0.56 -14.91 51.71
CA MET A 1 0.28 -14.02 50.88
C MET A 1 0.36 -14.64 49.49
N PRO A 2 -0.44 -14.20 48.51
CA PRO A 2 -0.41 -14.81 47.19
C PRO A 2 0.72 -14.21 46.35
N ALA A 3 1.44 -15.10 45.68
CA ALA A 3 2.46 -14.80 44.71
C ALA A 3 1.89 -13.91 43.60
N LYS A 4 2.61 -12.83 43.30
CA LYS A 4 2.28 -11.90 42.23
C LYS A 4 2.17 -12.65 40.91
N ASP A 5 1.00 -12.51 40.29
CA ASP A 5 0.76 -12.64 38.87
C ASP A 5 1.91 -11.98 38.09
N VAL A 6 2.80 -12.80 37.56
CA VAL A 6 3.59 -12.47 36.38
C VAL A 6 2.96 -13.27 35.24
N ALA A 7 1.72 -12.94 34.93
CA ALA A 7 1.19 -13.17 33.61
C ALA A 7 1.96 -12.22 32.69
N GLU A 8 3.10 -12.69 32.20
CA GLU A 8 3.73 -12.13 31.02
C GLU A 8 2.68 -12.10 29.91
N SER A 9 2.06 -10.93 29.79
CA SER A 9 1.13 -10.57 28.75
C SER A 9 1.92 -10.43 27.45
N TYR A 10 2.47 -11.55 26.95
CA TYR A 10 2.83 -11.70 25.55
C TYR A 10 1.53 -11.76 24.75
N CYS A 11 0.86 -10.61 24.64
CA CYS A 11 -0.07 -10.36 23.57
C CYS A 11 0.73 -10.51 22.28
N HIS A 12 0.69 -11.71 21.69
CA HIS A 12 0.75 -11.89 20.25
C HIS A 12 -0.35 -10.99 19.68
N LYS A 13 -0.05 -9.70 19.47
CA LYS A 13 -0.88 -8.86 18.63
C LYS A 13 -0.93 -9.59 17.31
N ILE A 14 -2.12 -10.03 16.90
CA ILE A 14 -2.36 -10.45 15.53
C ILE A 14 -2.01 -9.21 14.70
N THR A 15 -0.78 -9.12 14.24
CA THR A 15 -0.32 -7.96 13.50
C THR A 15 -1.07 -7.98 12.17
N ASP A 16 -1.93 -6.99 11.95
CA ASP A 16 -2.63 -6.84 10.69
C ASP A 16 -1.59 -6.87 9.56
N PRO A 17 -1.77 -7.71 8.52
CA PRO A 17 -0.89 -7.72 7.36
C PRO A 17 -0.64 -6.33 6.76
N LEU A 18 -1.62 -5.42 6.83
CA LEU A 18 -1.47 -4.03 6.40
C LEU A 18 -0.54 -3.23 7.32
N ASP A 19 -0.52 -3.50 8.63
CA ASP A 19 0.38 -2.86 9.57
C ASP A 19 1.83 -3.31 9.35
N VAL A 20 2.04 -4.61 9.16
CA VAL A 20 3.36 -5.15 8.81
C VAL A 20 3.88 -4.54 7.51
N LEU A 21 3.03 -4.48 6.48
CA LEU A 21 3.38 -3.88 5.19
C LEU A 21 3.71 -2.39 5.33
N SER A 22 2.86 -1.64 6.03
CA SER A 22 3.05 -0.21 6.26
C SER A 22 4.38 0.09 6.93
N GLN A 23 4.74 -0.70 7.95
CA GLN A 23 6.01 -0.54 8.65
C GLN A 23 7.18 -0.82 7.70
N ARG A 24 7.14 -1.94 6.97
CA ARG A 24 8.21 -2.32 6.04
C ARG A 24 8.41 -1.31 4.91
N VAL A 25 7.33 -0.73 4.38
CA VAL A 25 7.43 0.31 3.36
C VAL A 25 8.02 1.59 3.95
N SER A 26 7.65 1.96 5.19
CA SER A 26 8.14 3.17 5.85
C SER A 26 9.64 3.08 6.20
N ASP A 27 10.11 1.89 6.56
CA ASP A 27 11.52 1.65 6.90
C ASP A 27 12.42 1.50 5.66
N ALA A 28 11.83 1.22 4.49
CA ALA A 28 12.57 1.00 3.26
C ALA A 28 12.97 2.32 2.60
N SER A 29 14.26 2.55 2.38
CA SER A 29 14.70 3.71 1.59
C SER A 29 14.27 3.64 0.13
N HIS A 30 14.06 2.43 -0.40
CA HIS A 30 13.61 2.19 -1.77
C HIS A 30 12.65 1.00 -1.80
N LEU A 31 11.59 1.13 -2.60
CA LEU A 31 10.67 0.04 -2.85
C LEU A 31 11.34 -1.03 -3.72
N ARG A 32 11.04 -2.29 -3.44
CA ARG A 32 11.63 -3.47 -4.08
C ARG A 32 10.51 -4.44 -4.42
N GLU A 33 10.82 -5.42 -5.26
CA GLU A 33 9.87 -6.43 -5.73
C GLU A 33 9.08 -7.09 -4.58
N ASN A 34 9.75 -7.46 -3.48
CA ASN A 34 9.09 -8.07 -2.33
C ASN A 34 7.96 -7.18 -1.76
N HIS A 35 8.16 -5.86 -1.70
CA HIS A 35 7.13 -4.91 -1.24
C HIS A 35 5.92 -4.87 -2.17
N ILE A 36 6.12 -5.02 -3.48
CA ILE A 36 5.03 -5.10 -4.47
C ILE A 36 4.17 -6.33 -4.21
N TRP A 37 4.80 -7.49 -4.08
CA TRP A 37 4.06 -8.74 -3.86
C TRP A 37 3.40 -8.79 -2.48
N ASP A 38 4.02 -8.22 -1.47
CA ASP A 38 3.41 -8.06 -0.15
C ASP A 38 2.18 -7.15 -0.20
N ALA A 39 2.24 -6.04 -0.95
CA ALA A 39 1.10 -5.17 -1.19
C ALA A 39 -0.06 -5.88 -1.90
N VAL A 40 0.24 -6.62 -2.96
CA VAL A 40 -0.77 -7.39 -3.69
C VAL A 40 -1.43 -8.45 -2.81
N ARG A 41 -0.71 -9.02 -1.83
CA ARG A 41 -1.27 -9.97 -0.86
C ARG A 41 -2.11 -9.28 0.21
N ALA A 42 -1.61 -8.20 0.81
CA ALA A 42 -2.21 -7.58 1.98
C ALA A 42 -3.35 -6.61 1.65
N ILE A 43 -3.33 -5.92 0.50
CA ILE A 43 -4.29 -4.87 0.16
C ILE A 43 -5.49 -5.47 -0.61
N PRO A 44 -6.71 -5.49 -0.04
CA PRO A 44 -7.88 -6.08 -0.70
C PRO A 44 -8.25 -5.38 -2.01
N MET A 45 -8.03 -4.06 -2.09
CA MET A 45 -8.33 -3.25 -3.28
C MET A 45 -7.55 -3.68 -4.53
N LEU A 46 -6.46 -4.44 -4.35
CA LEU A 46 -5.61 -4.93 -5.44
C LEU A 46 -5.95 -6.38 -5.84
N ALA A 47 -7.07 -6.93 -5.37
CA ALA A 47 -7.45 -8.32 -5.63
C ALA A 47 -7.52 -8.65 -7.13
N ALA A 48 -7.88 -7.68 -7.98
CA ALA A 48 -7.92 -7.83 -9.44
C ALA A 48 -6.55 -8.21 -10.03
N CYS A 49 -5.45 -7.72 -9.46
CA CYS A 49 -4.10 -8.05 -9.91
C CYS A 49 -3.75 -9.53 -9.66
N ARG A 50 -4.43 -10.21 -8.73
CA ARG A 50 -4.27 -11.64 -8.44
C ARG A 50 -5.21 -12.51 -9.26
N SER A 51 -6.45 -12.05 -9.47
CA SER A 51 -7.49 -12.84 -10.12
C SER A 51 -7.48 -12.73 -11.64
N ASN A 52 -6.91 -11.66 -12.21
CA ASN A 52 -6.82 -11.48 -13.66
C ASN A 52 -5.44 -11.94 -14.19
N PRO A 53 -5.38 -13.03 -15.00
CA PRO A 53 -4.11 -13.57 -15.51
C PRO A 53 -3.30 -12.58 -16.35
N ARG A 54 -3.96 -11.65 -17.06
CA ARG A 54 -3.28 -10.64 -17.88
C ARG A 54 -2.57 -9.61 -17.00
N LEU A 55 -3.26 -9.12 -15.97
CA LEU A 55 -2.68 -8.17 -15.01
C LEU A 55 -1.55 -8.83 -14.20
N TYR A 56 -1.75 -10.07 -13.78
CA TYR A 56 -0.74 -10.83 -13.05
C TYR A 56 0.53 -11.02 -13.89
N SER A 57 0.38 -11.50 -15.13
CA SER A 57 1.51 -11.67 -16.07
C SER A 57 2.24 -10.36 -16.33
N ARG A 58 1.49 -9.26 -16.53
CA ARG A 58 2.08 -7.94 -16.71
C ARG A 58 2.84 -7.48 -15.46
N LEU A 59 2.31 -7.74 -14.26
CA LEU A 59 3.00 -7.43 -13.00
C LEU A 59 4.29 -8.22 -12.84
N CYS A 60 4.29 -9.51 -13.17
CA CYS A 60 5.49 -10.35 -13.19
C CYS A 60 6.55 -9.77 -14.13
N ALA A 61 6.16 -9.35 -15.34
CA ALA A 61 7.10 -8.76 -16.29
C ALA A 61 7.71 -7.45 -15.79
N LEU A 62 6.91 -6.57 -15.18
CA LEU A 62 7.39 -5.30 -14.64
C LEU A 62 8.33 -5.50 -13.45
N THR A 63 7.96 -6.38 -12.51
CA THR A 63 8.78 -6.68 -11.33
C THR A 63 10.09 -7.37 -11.69
N ALA A 64 10.06 -8.35 -12.59
CA ALA A 64 11.27 -9.01 -13.10
C ALA A 64 12.22 -8.06 -13.83
N ALA A 65 11.69 -7.03 -14.50
CA ALA A 65 12.48 -5.99 -15.15
C ALA A 65 13.00 -4.91 -14.18
N GLY A 66 12.66 -4.99 -12.89
CA GLY A 66 12.98 -3.94 -11.91
C GLY A 66 12.21 -2.63 -12.13
N ALA A 67 11.15 -2.64 -12.94
CA ALA A 67 10.30 -1.49 -13.24
C ALA A 67 9.30 -1.23 -12.10
N ILE A 68 9.82 -1.00 -10.89
CA ILE A 68 9.04 -0.92 -9.64
C ILE A 68 8.03 0.23 -9.67
N PHE A 69 8.43 1.39 -10.21
CA PHE A 69 7.52 2.53 -10.31
C PHE A 69 6.31 2.23 -11.22
N ASP A 70 6.56 1.64 -12.40
CA ASP A 70 5.50 1.26 -13.34
C ASP A 70 4.61 0.16 -12.76
N ALA A 71 5.19 -0.77 -11.99
CA ALA A 71 4.41 -1.76 -11.24
C ALA A 71 3.44 -1.09 -10.26
N VAL A 72 3.89 -0.11 -9.47
CA VAL A 72 3.01 0.60 -8.52
C VAL A 72 1.94 1.43 -9.25
N LEU A 73 2.28 2.09 -10.36
CA LEU A 73 1.29 2.79 -11.18
C LEU A 73 0.22 1.84 -11.73
N MET A 74 0.64 0.66 -12.20
CA MET A 74 -0.31 -0.36 -12.67
C MET A 74 -1.21 -0.85 -11.54
N LEU A 75 -0.68 -1.04 -10.32
CA LEU A 75 -1.49 -1.37 -9.15
C LEU A 75 -2.54 -0.28 -8.87
N ALA A 76 -2.12 0.98 -8.86
CA ALA A 76 -3.02 2.10 -8.61
C ALA A 76 -4.13 2.20 -9.68
N ALA A 77 -3.77 2.06 -10.96
CA ALA A 77 -4.70 2.11 -12.08
C ALA A 77 -5.70 0.96 -12.13
N ASN A 78 -5.45 -0.13 -11.40
CA ASN A 78 -6.33 -1.31 -11.35
C ASN A 78 -6.88 -1.56 -9.93
N ALA A 79 -6.81 -0.57 -9.06
CA ALA A 79 -7.40 -0.64 -7.73
C ALA A 79 -8.93 -0.57 -7.80
N ASN A 80 -9.60 -1.25 -6.88
CA ASN A 80 -11.05 -1.19 -6.69
C ASN A 80 -11.40 -0.89 -5.22
N PRO A 81 -12.10 0.21 -4.88
CA PRO A 81 -12.67 1.23 -5.77
C PRO A 81 -11.63 1.96 -6.61
N GLU A 82 -12.10 2.57 -7.71
CA GLU A 82 -11.26 3.39 -8.58
C GLU A 82 -10.63 4.54 -7.79
N ILE A 83 -9.37 4.83 -8.12
CA ILE A 83 -8.63 5.94 -7.53
C ILE A 83 -7.99 6.77 -8.63
N GLU A 84 -7.80 8.05 -8.35
CA GLU A 84 -7.14 8.98 -9.25
C GLU A 84 -5.95 9.65 -8.54
N ILE A 85 -4.77 9.57 -9.15
CA ILE A 85 -3.60 10.30 -8.65
C ILE A 85 -3.74 11.77 -9.02
N ARG A 86 -4.06 12.61 -8.04
CA ARG A 86 -4.26 14.05 -8.23
C ARG A 86 -2.96 14.83 -8.25
N ASN A 87 -2.00 14.41 -7.43
CA ASN A 87 -0.71 15.08 -7.36
C ASN A 87 0.38 14.09 -6.91
N LEU A 88 1.56 14.20 -7.52
CA LEU A 88 2.78 13.53 -7.11
C LEU A 88 3.93 14.52 -7.23
N GLN A 89 4.33 15.09 -6.10
CA GLN A 89 5.32 16.18 -6.06
C GLN A 89 6.50 15.83 -5.16
N CYS A 90 7.69 16.31 -5.52
CA CYS A 90 8.88 16.18 -4.69
C CYS A 90 9.23 17.54 -4.09
N ALA A 91 9.37 17.60 -2.76
CA ALA A 91 9.84 18.77 -2.04
C ALA A 91 10.81 18.32 -0.94
N LEU A 92 11.97 19.00 -0.85
CA LEU A 92 12.99 18.73 0.17
C LEU A 92 13.39 17.23 0.27
N GLY A 93 13.51 16.56 -0.88
CA GLY A 93 13.88 15.14 -0.94
C GLY A 93 12.79 14.16 -0.50
N ARG A 94 11.55 14.62 -0.34
CA ARG A 94 10.38 13.78 -0.04
C ARG A 94 9.33 13.91 -1.13
N TRP A 95 8.83 12.76 -1.55
CA TRP A 95 7.68 12.65 -2.43
C TRP A 95 6.40 12.69 -1.61
N SER A 96 5.44 13.49 -2.04
CA SER A 96 4.08 13.54 -1.53
C SER A 96 3.15 13.08 -2.63
N CYS A 97 2.41 12.00 -2.39
CA CYS A 97 1.36 11.52 -3.28
C CYS A 97 0.00 11.87 -2.68
N ARG A 98 -0.88 12.47 -3.49
CA ARG A 98 -2.28 12.72 -3.14
C ARG A 98 -3.18 12.03 -4.15
N ILE A 99 -4.17 11.31 -3.66
CA ILE A 99 -5.14 10.59 -4.48
C ILE A 99 -6.57 10.94 -4.08
N ALA A 100 -7.47 10.85 -5.05
CA ALA A 100 -8.90 10.79 -4.83
C ALA A 100 -9.37 9.34 -4.91
N VAL A 101 -10.17 8.90 -3.95
CA VAL A 101 -10.97 7.66 -4.06
C VAL A 101 -12.29 8.04 -4.69
N LEU A 102 -12.66 7.35 -5.77
CA LEU A 102 -13.86 7.65 -6.53
C LEU A 102 -15.03 6.76 -6.08
N ARG A 103 -16.22 7.34 -6.05
CA ARG A 103 -17.50 6.66 -5.89
C ARG A 103 -18.39 7.09 -7.05
N GLU A 104 -18.82 6.12 -7.87
CA GLU A 104 -19.63 6.41 -9.07
C GLU A 104 -18.98 7.42 -10.03
N GLY A 105 -17.63 7.42 -10.10
CA GLY A 105 -16.85 8.34 -10.94
C GLY A 105 -16.54 9.70 -10.29
N GLU A 106 -17.15 10.01 -9.14
CA GLU A 106 -16.96 11.28 -8.44
C GLU A 106 -16.02 11.16 -7.24
N PRO A 107 -15.21 12.19 -6.92
CA PRO A 107 -14.34 12.17 -5.75
C PRO A 107 -15.12 12.09 -4.43
N ASP A 108 -14.93 11.00 -3.69
CA ASP A 108 -15.56 10.75 -2.39
C ASP A 108 -14.61 11.08 -1.23
N GLN A 109 -13.33 10.68 -1.36
CA GLN A 109 -12.34 10.87 -0.30
C GLN A 109 -10.99 11.29 -0.89
N MET A 110 -10.36 12.31 -0.30
CA MET A 110 -8.98 12.70 -0.61
C MET A 110 -8.03 12.20 0.45
N LEU A 111 -6.97 11.51 0.02
CA LEU A 111 -5.95 10.94 0.92
C LEU A 111 -4.56 11.26 0.39
N SER A 112 -3.58 11.32 1.30
CA SER A 112 -2.19 11.57 0.93
C SER A 112 -1.21 10.82 1.82
N ALA A 113 -0.05 10.48 1.26
CA ALA A 113 1.08 9.94 1.99
C ALA A 113 2.39 10.54 1.47
N THR A 114 3.43 10.52 2.32
CA THR A 114 4.76 11.01 1.95
C THR A 114 5.82 9.95 2.18
N HIS A 115 6.85 9.95 1.33
CA HIS A 115 7.96 9.00 1.43
C HIS A 115 9.22 9.55 0.73
N CYS A 116 10.41 9.06 1.08
CA CYS A 116 11.66 9.48 0.42
C CYS A 116 11.80 8.90 -1.01
N ASP A 117 11.30 7.69 -1.23
CA ASP A 117 11.13 7.07 -2.55
C ASP A 117 9.78 7.39 -3.20
N ARG A 118 9.81 7.65 -4.51
CA ARG A 118 8.63 8.04 -5.31
C ARG A 118 7.59 6.94 -5.40
N ALA A 119 8.01 5.70 -5.68
CA ALA A 119 7.09 4.57 -5.82
C ALA A 119 6.44 4.24 -4.46
N ALA A 120 7.22 4.28 -3.39
CA ALA A 120 6.74 4.08 -2.04
C ALA A 120 5.79 5.18 -1.56
N ALA A 121 5.90 6.43 -2.04
CA ALA A 121 4.89 7.46 -1.72
C ALA A 121 3.51 7.08 -2.28
N ILE A 122 3.46 6.52 -3.49
CA ILE A 122 2.21 6.02 -4.07
C ILE A 122 1.75 4.78 -3.30
N LEU A 123 2.62 3.78 -3.06
CA LEU A 123 2.20 2.58 -2.32
C LEU A 123 1.70 2.92 -0.91
N SER A 124 2.34 3.87 -0.23
CA SER A 124 1.94 4.33 1.10
C SER A 124 0.52 4.90 1.10
N VAL A 125 0.14 5.67 0.07
CA VAL A 125 -1.23 6.20 0.02
C VAL A 125 -2.27 5.10 -0.26
N LEU A 126 -1.91 4.06 -1.03
CA LEU A 126 -2.78 2.89 -1.24
C LEU A 126 -3.02 2.14 0.09
N ILE A 127 -2.00 2.03 0.93
CA ILE A 127 -2.13 1.45 2.27
C ILE A 127 -3.04 2.30 3.15
N VAL A 128 -2.92 3.64 3.09
CA VAL A 128 -3.82 4.55 3.81
C VAL A 128 -5.27 4.35 3.39
N VAL A 129 -5.54 4.20 2.08
CA VAL A 129 -6.90 3.96 1.58
C VAL A 129 -7.42 2.60 2.05
N ALA A 130 -6.58 1.56 1.99
CA ALA A 130 -6.98 0.23 2.46
C ALA A 130 -7.40 0.25 3.93
N ARG A 131 -6.68 1.01 4.77
CA ARG A 131 -6.99 1.20 6.18
C ARG A 131 -8.25 2.03 6.43
N SER A 132 -8.42 3.13 5.69
CA SER A 132 -9.62 3.98 5.86
C SER A 132 -10.91 3.21 5.57
N ARG A 133 -10.83 2.23 4.67
CA ARG A 133 -11.94 1.33 4.31
C ARG A 133 -12.12 0.16 5.26
N ALA A 134 -11.07 -0.32 5.93
CA ALA A 134 -11.21 -1.36 6.95
C ALA A 134 -11.87 -0.85 8.24
N SER A 135 -11.86 0.47 8.44
CA SER A 135 -12.44 1.14 9.63
C SER A 135 -13.87 1.68 9.39
N ALA A 136 -14.39 1.56 8.17
CA ALA A 136 -15.68 2.09 7.73
C ALA A 136 -16.70 0.95 7.57
#